data_AF-A0A913ZYX1-F1
#
_entry.id   AF-A0A913ZYX1-F1
#
_cell.length_a   1.000
_cell.length_b   1.000
_cell.length_c   1.000
_cell.angle_alpha   90.00
_cell.angle_beta   90.00
_cell.angle_gamma   90.00
#
_symmetry.space_group_name_H-M   'P 1'
#
loop_
_entity.id
_entity.type
_entity.pdbx_description
1 polymer ?
#
loop_
_entity_poly.entity_id
_entity_poly.type
_entity_poly.pdbx_seq_one_letter_code
_entity_poly.pdbx_strand_id
1 'polypeptide(L)'
;MEEPRAKHMTNGTREVTTNKDKTHAAKAKHKKMRSGEPGARAKKTVYHWGNAEVLRWLKKYDQYNTLYSQVFQEHDLSGRALVRLNPIRMEKMGITNPDHRSDLLERILRLRLKHEQNELKILQSSQQQPSS
;
A
#
# COMPACT_ATOMS: atom_id res chain seq x y z
N MET A 1 11.66 63.52 -22.85
CA MET A 1 10.45 63.91 -23.60
C MET A 1 9.40 62.87 -23.30
N GLU A 2 8.32 63.32 -22.66
CA GLU A 2 7.22 62.51 -22.14
C GLU A 2 6.34 61.89 -23.23
N GLU A 3 5.67 60.81 -22.82
CA GLU A 3 4.59 60.08 -23.48
C GLU A 3 3.36 60.95 -23.79
N PRO A 4 2.39 60.43 -24.56
CA PRO A 4 1.07 60.36 -23.93
C PRO A 4 0.30 59.05 -24.20
N ARG A 5 0.23 58.22 -23.17
CA ARG A 5 -0.92 57.56 -22.55
C ARG A 5 -2.30 57.82 -23.19
N ALA A 6 -2.89 56.77 -23.78
CA ALA A 6 -4.34 56.68 -24.01
C ALA A 6 -5.03 55.95 -22.85
N LYS A 7 -6.08 56.57 -22.29
CA LYS A 7 -6.90 56.07 -21.17
C LYS A 7 -8.28 55.63 -21.68
N HIS A 8 -8.67 54.41 -21.32
CA HIS A 8 -9.96 53.92 -20.79
C HIS A 8 -11.31 54.61 -21.12
N MET A 9 -12.34 53.79 -21.46
CA MET A 9 -13.67 53.65 -20.80
C MET A 9 -14.68 52.89 -21.72
N THR A 10 -15.14 51.67 -21.35
CA THR A 10 -16.51 51.25 -20.87
C THR A 10 -17.68 51.59 -21.83
N ASN A 11 -18.69 50.76 -22.12
CA ASN A 11 -19.48 49.81 -21.31
C ASN A 11 -20.49 49.02 -22.20
N GLY A 12 -21.08 47.93 -21.69
CA GLY A 12 -22.42 47.42 -22.10
C GLY A 12 -22.46 46.01 -22.72
N THR A 13 -22.57 44.92 -21.94
CA THR A 13 -23.84 44.23 -21.51
C THR A 13 -24.49 43.38 -22.63
N ARG A 14 -24.27 42.04 -22.61
CA ARG A 14 -25.23 40.88 -22.39
C ARG A 14 -26.33 40.74 -23.47
N GLU A 15 -26.71 39.57 -24.01
CA GLU A 15 -27.11 38.25 -23.46
C GLU A 15 -26.87 37.16 -24.55
N VAL A 16 -26.38 35.93 -24.29
CA VAL A 16 -26.98 34.72 -23.66
C VAL A 16 -28.26 34.19 -24.33
N THR A 17 -28.13 33.09 -25.08
CA THR A 17 -29.00 31.89 -25.06
C THR A 17 -28.19 30.71 -25.61
N THR A 18 -27.56 29.88 -24.77
CA THR A 18 -28.07 28.60 -24.22
C THR A 18 -28.41 27.53 -25.26
N ASN A 19 -27.42 26.74 -25.70
CA ASN A 19 -27.67 25.38 -26.22
C ASN A 19 -27.29 24.36 -25.15
N LYS A 20 -28.32 23.65 -24.71
CA LYS A 20 -28.31 22.64 -23.65
C LYS A 20 -28.58 21.30 -24.31
N ASP A 21 -27.52 20.60 -24.73
CA ASP A 21 -27.61 19.18 -25.03
C ASP A 21 -26.83 18.39 -24.00
N LYS A 22 -27.62 17.70 -23.17
CA LYS A 22 -27.19 16.72 -22.18
C LYS A 22 -26.91 15.43 -22.92
N THR A 23 -25.65 15.02 -22.95
CA THR A 23 -25.30 13.63 -23.27
C THR A 23 -24.57 13.03 -22.07
N HIS A 24 -25.29 12.17 -21.35
CA HIS A 24 -24.75 11.38 -20.25
C HIS A 24 -23.85 10.28 -20.82
N ALA A 25 -22.54 10.38 -20.61
CA ALA A 25 -21.61 9.29 -20.84
C ALA A 25 -20.66 9.10 -19.65
N ALA A 26 -21.00 8.09 -18.85
CA ALA A 26 -20.16 7.30 -17.95
C ALA A 26 -18.95 7.99 -17.28
N LYS A 27 -19.17 8.59 -16.10
CA LYS A 27 -18.09 8.69 -15.10
C LYS A 27 -17.81 7.29 -14.56
N ALA A 28 -16.70 6.68 -15.01
CA ALA A 28 -16.15 5.46 -14.42
C ALA A 28 -15.81 5.72 -12.95
N LYS A 29 -16.73 5.35 -12.06
CA LYS A 29 -16.51 5.34 -10.62
C LYS A 29 -15.46 4.28 -10.33
N HIS A 30 -14.24 4.69 -9.98
CA HIS A 30 -13.30 3.81 -9.30
C HIS A 30 -13.94 3.35 -8.00
N LYS A 31 -14.55 2.16 -8.02
CA LYS A 31 -15.03 1.46 -6.84
C LYS A 31 -13.80 1.08 -6.02
N LYS A 32 -13.37 1.97 -5.14
CA LYS A 32 -12.45 1.64 -4.05
C LYS A 32 -13.13 0.54 -3.25
N MET A 33 -12.68 -0.71 -3.43
CA MET A 33 -13.18 -1.84 -2.67
C MET A 33 -12.89 -1.55 -1.19
N ARG A 34 -13.92 -1.14 -0.45
CA ARG A 34 -13.91 -1.14 1.02
C ARG A 34 -13.91 -2.61 1.44
N SER A 35 -12.74 -3.16 1.70
CA SER A 35 -12.62 -4.46 2.34
C SER A 35 -13.09 -4.32 3.80
N GLY A 36 -14.35 -4.65 4.06
CA GLY A 36 -14.95 -4.51 5.37
C GLY A 36 -16.27 -5.26 5.49
N GLU A 37 -16.25 -6.57 5.30
CA GLU A 37 -17.24 -7.49 5.87
C GLU A 37 -16.63 -8.17 7.11
N PRO A 38 -17.32 -8.17 8.26
CA PRO A 38 -16.90 -8.89 9.44
C PRO A 38 -17.46 -10.32 9.43
N GLY A 39 -17.09 -11.11 8.44
CA GLY A 39 -16.97 -12.56 8.64
C GLY A 39 -15.59 -12.80 9.24
N ALA A 40 -15.47 -13.64 10.28
CA ALA A 40 -14.23 -13.92 10.99
C ALA A 40 -13.02 -13.97 10.03
N ARG A 41 -12.27 -12.86 9.94
CA ARG A 41 -11.23 -12.71 8.93
C ARG A 41 -10.15 -13.71 9.27
N ALA A 42 -10.14 -14.84 8.57
CA ALA A 42 -9.04 -15.78 8.60
C ALA A 42 -7.76 -14.95 8.42
N LYS A 43 -6.85 -15.05 9.40
CA LYS A 43 -5.61 -14.28 9.37
C LYS A 43 -4.86 -14.72 8.12
N LYS A 44 -4.82 -13.86 7.09
CA LYS A 44 -4.11 -14.15 5.84
C LYS A 44 -2.70 -14.60 6.19
N THR A 45 -2.29 -15.73 5.64
CA THR A 45 -0.93 -16.26 5.84
C THR A 45 0.08 -15.30 5.21
N VAL A 46 1.34 -15.31 5.67
CA VAL A 46 2.34 -14.32 5.23
C VAL A 46 2.53 -14.36 3.72
N TYR A 47 2.47 -15.53 3.09
CA TYR A 47 2.54 -15.65 1.62
C TYR A 47 1.41 -14.93 0.87
N HIS A 48 0.27 -14.68 1.51
CA HIS A 48 -0.88 -13.99 0.94
C HIS A 48 -0.95 -12.51 1.35
N TRP A 49 0.09 -11.96 1.98
CA TRP A 49 0.16 -10.55 2.32
C TRP A 49 0.43 -9.70 1.08
N GLY A 50 -0.38 -8.66 0.90
CA GLY A 50 -0.07 -7.56 0.01
C GLY A 50 0.83 -6.53 0.70
N ASN A 51 1.20 -5.47 -0.02
CA ASN A 51 2.03 -4.40 0.50
C ASN A 51 1.45 -3.75 1.78
N ALA A 52 0.13 -3.58 1.85
CA ALA A 52 -0.53 -3.02 3.05
C ALA A 52 -0.33 -3.88 4.31
N GLU A 53 -0.38 -5.21 4.20
CA GLU A 53 -0.11 -6.12 5.31
C GLU A 53 1.37 -6.07 5.71
N VAL A 54 2.27 -5.98 4.74
CA VAL A 54 3.72 -5.85 4.98
C VAL A 54 4.04 -4.54 5.70
N LEU A 55 3.49 -3.41 5.25
CA LEU A 55 3.64 -2.13 5.94
C LEU A 55 3.05 -2.17 7.36
N ARG A 56 1.92 -2.86 7.55
CA ARG A 56 1.34 -3.09 8.89
C ARG A 56 2.24 -3.93 9.79
N TRP A 57 2.95 -4.90 9.24
CA TRP A 57 3.95 -5.67 9.99
C TRP A 57 5.15 -4.79 10.36
N LEU A 58 5.65 -3.98 9.43
CA LEU A 58 6.78 -3.07 9.66
C LEU A 58 6.45 -2.02 10.75
N LYS A 59 5.19 -1.56 10.81
CA LYS A 59 4.68 -0.65 11.87
C LYS A 59 4.80 -1.18 13.30
N LYS A 60 5.10 -2.46 13.52
CA LYS A 60 5.38 -2.99 14.86
C LYS A 60 6.75 -2.56 15.40
N TYR A 61 7.56 -1.96 14.54
CA TYR A 61 8.96 -1.65 14.79
C TYR A 61 9.21 -0.19 14.41
N ASP A 62 8.80 0.74 15.28
CA ASP A 62 8.74 2.19 15.00
C ASP A 62 10.01 2.75 14.36
N GLN A 63 11.19 2.35 14.87
CA GLN A 63 12.49 2.77 14.33
C GLN A 63 12.67 2.43 12.84
N TYR A 64 12.23 1.25 12.39
CA TYR A 64 12.33 0.87 10.97
C TYR A 64 11.14 1.33 10.16
N ASN A 65 9.98 1.52 10.79
CA ASN A 65 8.82 2.05 10.10
C ASN A 65 9.09 3.48 9.62
N THR A 66 9.63 4.33 10.49
CA THR A 66 9.97 5.72 10.14
C THR A 66 11.03 5.77 9.04
N LEU A 67 12.02 4.89 9.08
CA LEU A 67 13.15 4.93 8.14
C LEU A 67 12.85 4.26 6.78
N TYR A 68 12.10 3.15 6.76
CA TYR A 68 12.03 2.26 5.60
C TYR A 68 10.62 1.98 5.09
N SER A 69 9.58 2.58 5.67
CA SER A 69 8.21 2.40 5.18
C SER A 69 8.04 2.85 3.72
N GLN A 70 8.62 4.00 3.36
CA GLN A 70 8.58 4.50 1.99
C GLN A 70 9.32 3.54 1.03
N VAL A 71 10.51 3.08 1.39
CA VAL A 71 11.26 2.07 0.61
C VAL A 71 10.41 0.82 0.36
N PHE A 72 9.75 0.31 1.41
CA PHE A 72 8.88 -0.86 1.30
C PHE A 72 7.66 -0.62 0.41
N GLN A 73 7.14 0.61 0.41
CA GLN A 73 6.00 1.02 -0.41
C GLN A 73 6.40 1.19 -1.88
N GLU A 74 7.52 1.85 -2.16
CA GLU A 74 8.04 2.10 -3.52
C GLU A 74 8.38 0.80 -4.26
N HIS A 75 8.92 -0.19 -3.54
CA HIS A 75 9.21 -1.52 -4.09
C HIS A 75 7.99 -2.46 -4.14
N ASP A 76 6.79 -2.00 -3.76
CA ASP A 76 5.56 -2.80 -3.64
C ASP A 76 5.81 -4.16 -2.96
N LEU A 77 6.51 -4.14 -1.83
CA LEU A 77 6.92 -5.38 -1.16
C LEU A 77 5.70 -6.19 -0.69
N SER A 78 5.44 -7.31 -1.37
CA SER A 78 4.47 -8.33 -0.96
C SER A 78 5.06 -9.29 0.08
N GLY A 79 4.21 -10.06 0.75
CA GLY A 79 4.63 -11.06 1.73
C GLY A 79 5.58 -12.12 1.16
N ARG A 80 5.35 -12.56 -0.09
CA ARG A 80 6.25 -13.47 -0.84
C ARG A 80 7.63 -12.86 -1.09
N ALA A 81 7.71 -11.55 -1.27
CA ALA A 81 8.98 -10.84 -1.41
C ALA A 81 9.67 -10.70 -0.05
N LEU A 82 8.92 -10.29 0.98
CA LEU A 82 9.38 -10.12 2.36
C LEU A 82 10.07 -11.38 2.90
N VAL A 83 9.42 -12.54 2.79
CA VAL A 83 9.98 -13.82 3.26
C VAL A 83 11.13 -14.35 2.39
N ARG A 84 11.46 -13.68 1.29
CA ARG A 84 12.64 -13.99 0.45
C ARG A 84 13.69 -12.88 0.47
N LEU A 85 13.52 -11.85 1.30
CA LEU A 85 14.53 -10.82 1.46
C LEU A 85 15.82 -11.41 2.02
N ASN A 86 16.93 -10.85 1.55
CA ASN A 86 18.28 -11.11 2.00
C ASN A 86 19.02 -9.77 2.13
N PRO A 87 20.19 -9.73 2.81
CA PRO A 87 20.93 -8.49 3.00
C PRO A 87 21.27 -7.76 1.70
N ILE A 88 21.64 -8.50 0.65
CA ILE A 88 22.01 -7.95 -0.66
C ILE A 88 20.82 -7.20 -1.30
N ARG A 89 19.61 -7.78 -1.24
CA ARG A 89 18.39 -7.12 -1.73
C ARG A 89 18.00 -5.94 -0.87
N MET A 90 18.14 -6.04 0.46
CA MET A 90 17.88 -4.92 1.37
C MET A 90 18.78 -3.72 1.06
N GLU A 91 20.06 -3.97 0.82
CA GLU A 91 21.02 -2.94 0.43
C GLU A 91 20.64 -2.28 -0.90
N LYS A 92 20.30 -3.08 -1.92
CA LYS A 92 19.85 -2.57 -3.23
C LYS A 92 18.55 -1.77 -3.18
N MET A 93 17.70 -1.99 -2.17
CA MET A 93 16.49 -1.20 -1.94
C MET A 93 16.76 0.09 -1.14
N GLY A 94 17.99 0.34 -0.69
CA GLY A 94 18.35 1.55 0.06
C GLY A 94 18.49 1.37 1.58
N ILE A 95 18.45 0.13 2.09
CA ILE A 95 18.77 -0.16 3.49
C ILE A 95 20.28 -0.36 3.61
N THR A 96 21.03 0.74 3.64
CA THR A 96 22.51 0.74 3.57
C THR A 96 23.19 0.45 4.92
N ASN A 97 22.51 0.70 6.04
CA ASN A 97 23.07 0.42 7.36
C ASN A 97 23.09 -1.12 7.63
N PRO A 98 24.27 -1.73 7.88
CA PRO A 98 24.39 -3.17 8.06
C PRO A 98 23.74 -3.70 9.35
N ASP A 99 23.74 -2.91 10.43
CA ASP A 99 23.08 -3.29 11.69
C ASP A 99 21.56 -3.33 11.50
N HIS A 100 21.01 -2.31 10.82
CA HIS A 100 19.60 -2.28 10.48
C HIS A 100 19.19 -3.46 9.59
N ARG A 101 20.03 -3.83 8.60
CA ARG A 101 19.79 -5.02 7.77
C ARG A 101 19.78 -6.29 8.59
N SER A 102 20.72 -6.43 9.52
CA SER A 102 20.86 -7.62 10.37
C SER A 102 19.64 -7.77 11.29
N ASP A 103 19.25 -6.70 11.98
CA ASP A 103 18.09 -6.70 12.86
C ASP A 103 16.77 -6.94 12.11
N LEU A 104 16.60 -6.32 10.93
CA LEU A 104 15.40 -6.50 10.12
C LEU A 104 15.33 -7.93 9.57
N LEU A 105 16.47 -8.52 9.20
CA LEU A 105 16.55 -9.91 8.78
C LEU A 105 16.14 -10.84 9.91
N GLU A 106 16.61 -10.61 11.14
CA GLU A 106 16.20 -11.40 12.30
C GLU A 106 14.68 -11.37 12.50
N ARG A 107 14.07 -10.18 12.39
CA ARG A 107 12.61 -10.01 12.49
C ARG A 107 11.86 -10.76 11.39
N ILE A 108 12.41 -10.79 10.18
CA ILE A 108 11.85 -11.57 9.06
C ILE A 108 11.97 -13.08 9.32
N LEU A 109 13.10 -13.56 9.85
CA LEU A 109 13.27 -14.97 10.21
C LEU A 109 12.26 -15.40 11.28
N ARG A 110 12.06 -14.59 12.32
CA ARG A 110 11.03 -14.82 13.34
C ARG A 110 9.62 -14.86 12.74
N LEU A 111 9.34 -14.01 11.75
CA LEU A 111 8.06 -14.03 11.02
C LEU A 111 7.87 -15.35 10.25
N ARG A 112 8.91 -15.87 9.60
CA ARG A 112 8.87 -17.15 8.87
C ARG A 112 8.58 -18.31 9.81
N LEU A 113 9.33 -18.40 10.92
CA LEU A 113 9.11 -19.44 11.93
C LEU A 113 7.68 -19.43 12.46
N LYS A 114 7.16 -18.25 12.83
CA LYS A 114 5.78 -18.11 13.29
C LYS A 114 4.76 -18.51 12.23
N HIS A 115 5.04 -18.22 10.98
CA HIS A 115 4.19 -18.63 9.88
C HIS A 115 4.19 -20.14 9.70
N GLU A 116 5.36 -20.78 9.62
CA GLU A 116 5.50 -22.25 9.52
C GLU A 116 4.83 -22.98 10.68
N GLN A 117 4.99 -22.48 11.91
CA GLN A 117 4.29 -23.00 13.09
C GLN A 117 2.76 -22.94 12.96
N ASN A 118 2.23 -21.84 12.42
CA ASN A 118 0.79 -21.72 12.19
C ASN A 118 0.30 -22.65 11.07
N GLU A 119 1.07 -22.80 9.98
CA GLU A 119 0.72 -23.75 8.91
C GLU A 119 0.69 -25.19 9.41
N LEU A 120 1.70 -25.59 10.20
CA LEU A 120 1.73 -26.91 10.84
C LEU A 120 0.50 -27.15 11.72
N LYS A 121 0.11 -26.15 12.53
CA LYS A 121 -1.08 -26.23 13.37
C LYS A 121 -2.36 -26.38 12.54
N ILE A 122 -2.48 -25.65 11.44
CA ILE A 122 -3.62 -25.74 10.53
C ILE A 122 -3.69 -27.16 9.94
N LEU A 123 -2.58 -27.67 9.40
CA LEU A 123 -2.50 -29.02 8.82
C LEU A 123 -2.91 -30.09 9.84
N GLN A 124 -2.38 -30.02 11.07
CA GLN A 124 -2.75 -30.96 12.15
C GLN A 124 -4.26 -30.91 12.47
N SER A 125 -4.84 -29.71 12.52
CA SER A 125 -6.29 -29.55 12.80
C SER A 125 -7.18 -30.04 11.65
N SER A 126 -6.73 -29.92 10.40
CA SER A 126 -7.45 -30.42 9.22
C SER A 126 -7.41 -31.94 9.11
N GLN A 127 -6.34 -32.59 9.60
CA GLN A 127 -6.20 -34.06 9.62
C GLN A 127 -7.01 -34.73 10.75
N GLN A 128 -7.56 -33.96 11.69
CA GLN A 128 -8.35 -34.45 12.84
C GLN A 128 -9.87 -34.32 12.65
N GLN A 129 -10.36 -34.04 11.44
CA GLN A 129 -11.81 -34.06 11.16
C GLN A 129 -12.26 -35.53 10.95
N PRO A 130 -13.05 -36.13 11.84
CA PRO A 130 -13.62 -37.45 11.60
C PRO A 130 -14.60 -37.38 10.43
N SER A 131 -14.40 -38.22 9.43
CA SER A 131 -15.39 -38.51 8.40
C SER A 131 -16.69 -38.95 9.09
N SER A 132 -17.74 -38.11 8.98
CA SER A 132 -19.11 -38.50 9.33
C SER A 132 -19.69 -39.44 8.29
#